data_AF-A0A2V9WEQ1-F1
#
_entry.id   AF-A0A2V9WEQ1-F1
#
_cell.length_a   1.000
_cell.length_b   1.000
_cell.length_c   1.000
_cell.angle_alpha   90.00
_cell.angle_beta   90.00
_cell.angle_gamma   90.00
#
_symmetry.space_group_name_H-M   'P 1'
#
loop_
_entity.id
_entity.type
_entity.pdbx_description
1 polymer ?
#
loop_
_entity_poly.entity_id
_entity_poly.type
_entity_poly.pdbx_seq_one_letter_code
_entity_poly.pdbx_strand_id
1 'polypeptide(L)'
;MPELPEVETIARGLAKRVTGDRIESVWLGPKKEPLKSPATEIAATLDHARIAAIRRMGKHIVFDLERNGSKRNKAQWIVHLGMTGHLQVCESEAEVAK
;
A
#
# COMPACT_ATOMS: atom_id res chain seq x y z
N MET A 1 -6.96 -8.40 15.19
CA MET A 1 -6.27 -8.62 13.91
C MET A 1 -7.33 -8.91 12.90
N PRO A 2 -7.39 -8.21 11.76
CA PRO A 2 -8.43 -8.50 10.79
C PRO A 2 -8.36 -9.95 10.36
N GLU A 3 -9.52 -10.62 10.36
CA GLU A 3 -9.59 -12.02 9.93
C GLU A 3 -9.38 -12.13 8.42
N LEU A 4 -9.07 -13.34 7.93
CA LEU A 4 -8.81 -13.54 6.49
C LEU A 4 -9.90 -12.95 5.57
N PRO A 5 -11.21 -13.07 5.87
CA PRO A 5 -12.27 -12.46 5.05
C PRO A 5 -12.24 -10.92 5.07
N GLU A 6 -11.85 -10.32 6.18
CA GLU A 6 -11.75 -8.87 6.32
C GLU A 6 -10.59 -8.33 5.50
N VAL A 7 -9.42 -8.98 5.56
CA VAL A 7 -8.26 -8.61 4.73
C VAL A 7 -8.59 -8.71 3.24
N GLU A 8 -9.32 -9.74 2.83
CA GLU A 8 -9.78 -9.89 1.43
C GLU A 8 -10.72 -8.75 1.04
N THR A 9 -11.64 -8.38 1.92
CA THR A 9 -12.58 -7.27 1.70
C THR A 9 -11.84 -5.94 1.54
N ILE A 10 -10.84 -5.68 2.39
CA ILE A 10 -9.99 -4.48 2.29
C ILE A 10 -9.21 -4.50 0.98
N ALA A 11 -8.55 -5.61 0.63
CA ALA A 11 -7.77 -5.73 -0.60
C ALA A 11 -8.62 -5.47 -1.85
N ARG A 12 -9.83 -6.03 -1.93
CA ARG A 12 -10.77 -5.78 -3.03
C ARG A 12 -11.26 -4.34 -3.08
N GLY A 13 -11.58 -3.76 -1.91
CA GLY A 13 -11.99 -2.36 -1.80
C GLY A 13 -10.90 -1.40 -2.30
N LEU A 14 -9.65 -1.65 -1.92
CA LEU A 14 -8.49 -0.91 -2.41
C LEU A 14 -8.30 -1.12 -3.92
N ALA A 15 -8.31 -2.37 -4.39
CA ALA A 15 -8.15 -2.70 -5.80
C ALA A 15 -9.14 -1.94 -6.70
N LYS A 16 -10.40 -1.83 -6.27
CA LYS A 16 -11.44 -1.10 -6.99
C LYS A 16 -11.19 0.40 -7.08
N ARG A 17 -10.48 0.98 -6.11
CA ARG A 17 -10.36 2.44 -5.95
C ARG A 17 -9.05 3.01 -6.48
N VAL A 18 -7.94 2.27 -6.40
CA VAL A 18 -6.60 2.82 -6.68
C VAL A 18 -5.75 2.02 -7.67
N THR A 19 -6.28 0.92 -8.22
CA THR A 19 -5.54 0.18 -9.26
C THR A 19 -5.44 1.03 -10.52
N GLY A 20 -4.23 1.15 -11.05
CA GLY A 20 -3.91 1.95 -12.22
C GLY A 20 -3.37 3.33 -11.87
N ASP A 21 -3.55 3.80 -10.63
CA ASP A 21 -3.08 5.10 -10.17
C ASP A 21 -1.56 5.16 -10.07
N ARG A 22 -1.02 6.38 -10.19
CA ARG A 22 0.38 6.67 -9.99
C ARG A 22 0.57 7.36 -8.65
N ILE A 23 1.52 6.86 -7.87
CA ILE A 23 1.92 7.48 -6.62
C ILE A 23 2.74 8.73 -6.95
N GLU A 24 2.23 9.91 -6.64
CA GLU A 24 2.94 11.18 -6.87
C GLU A 24 3.96 11.50 -5.78
N SER A 25 3.66 11.11 -4.54
CA SER A 25 4.50 11.37 -3.38
C SER A 25 4.18 10.42 -2.24
N VAL A 26 5.15 10.25 -1.33
CA VAL A 26 5.09 9.29 -0.23
C VAL A 26 5.57 9.97 1.04
N TRP A 27 4.76 9.90 2.10
CA TRP A 27 5.14 10.35 3.43
C TRP A 27 5.10 9.17 4.39
N LEU A 28 6.14 9.03 5.21
CA LEU A 28 6.25 8.00 6.22
C LEU A 28 6.32 8.66 7.59
N GLY A 29 5.58 8.11 8.55
CA GLY A 29 5.59 8.60 9.93
C GLY A 29 6.94 8.36 10.62
N PRO A 30 7.16 8.98 11.80
CA PRO A 30 8.44 8.92 12.51
C PRO A 30 8.73 7.55 13.17
N LYS A 31 7.70 6.70 13.31
CA LYS A 31 7.82 5.37 13.94
C LYS A 31 8.43 4.38 12.95
N LYS A 32 9.55 3.77 13.33
CA LYS A 32 10.28 2.82 12.48
C LYS A 32 9.85 1.38 12.71
N GLU A 33 9.31 1.07 13.88
CA GLU A 33 8.91 -0.27 14.31
C GLU A 33 7.91 -0.96 13.37
N PRO A 34 6.94 -0.26 12.75
CA PRO A 34 6.04 -0.87 11.78
C PRO A 34 6.72 -1.21 10.44
N LEU A 35 7.84 -0.55 10.11
CA LEU A 35 8.51 -0.69 8.82
C LEU A 35 9.43 -1.92 8.85
N LYS A 36 9.29 -2.79 7.83
CA LYS A 36 10.13 -3.98 7.66
C LYS A 36 11.31 -3.77 6.70
N SER A 37 11.36 -2.62 6.06
CA SER A 37 12.46 -2.15 5.22
C SER A 37 12.83 -0.71 5.63
N PRO A 38 14.04 -0.23 5.31
CA PRO A 38 14.41 1.16 5.53
C PRO A 38 13.39 2.13 4.90
N ALA A 39 13.03 3.19 5.63
CA ALA A 39 12.06 4.18 5.16
C ALA A 39 12.46 4.82 3.81
N THR A 40 13.76 5.04 3.59
CA THR A 40 14.31 5.56 2.34
C THR A 40 14.09 4.60 1.17
N GLU A 41 14.24 3.30 1.39
CA GLU A 41 14.02 2.28 0.37
C GLU A 41 12.53 2.13 0.03
N ILE A 42 11.67 2.17 1.06
CA ILE A 42 10.21 2.17 0.88
C ILE A 42 9.78 3.37 0.04
N ALA A 43 10.22 4.58 0.42
CA ALA A 43 9.91 5.80 -0.31
C ALA A 43 10.40 5.71 -1.76
N ALA A 44 11.66 5.37 -2.01
CA ALA A 44 12.22 5.27 -3.36
C ALA A 44 11.57 4.17 -4.23
N THR A 45 11.02 3.13 -3.60
CA THR A 45 10.31 2.04 -4.31
C THR A 45 8.91 2.47 -4.73
N LEU A 46 8.21 3.18 -3.85
CA LEU A 46 6.84 3.65 -4.05
C LEU A 46 6.76 4.91 -4.90
N ASP A 47 7.75 5.79 -4.79
CA ASP A 47 7.76 7.08 -5.46
C ASP A 47 7.65 6.92 -6.99
N HIS A 48 6.71 7.64 -7.59
CA HIS A 48 6.40 7.59 -9.02
C HIS A 48 6.01 6.20 -9.57
N ALA A 49 5.77 5.20 -8.70
CA ALA A 49 5.35 3.87 -9.11
C ALA A 49 3.85 3.87 -9.47
N ARG A 50 3.48 3.00 -10.41
CA ARG A 50 2.08 2.73 -10.74
C ARG A 50 1.59 1.50 -9.98
N ILE A 51 0.42 1.59 -9.38
CA ILE A 51 -0.24 0.44 -8.73
C ILE A 51 -0.84 -0.44 -9.83
N ALA A 52 -0.22 -1.60 -10.09
CA ALA A 52 -0.63 -2.50 -11.17
C ALA A 52 -1.74 -3.46 -10.73
N ALA A 53 -1.67 -3.94 -9.50
CA ALA A 53 -2.68 -4.81 -8.90
C ALA A 53 -2.61 -4.75 -7.38
N ILE A 54 -3.73 -5.08 -6.73
CA ILE A 54 -3.81 -5.27 -5.28
C ILE A 54 -4.47 -6.61 -5.00
N ARG A 55 -3.82 -7.42 -4.16
CA ARG A 55 -4.28 -8.76 -3.83
C ARG A 55 -3.94 -9.13 -2.40
N ARG A 56 -4.67 -10.10 -1.86
CA ARG A 56 -4.37 -10.68 -0.55
C ARG A 56 -3.44 -11.88 -0.68
N MET A 57 -2.50 -12.01 0.25
CA MET A 57 -1.68 -13.19 0.48
C MET A 57 -1.69 -13.56 1.97
N GLY A 58 -2.52 -14.54 2.33
CA GLY A 58 -2.75 -14.88 3.73
C GLY A 58 -3.31 -13.67 4.50
N LYS A 59 -2.54 -13.19 5.47
CA LYS A 59 -2.84 -12.02 6.32
C LYS A 59 -2.21 -10.71 5.81
N HIS A 60 -1.66 -10.71 4.59
CA HIS A 60 -1.00 -9.57 3.98
C HIS A 60 -1.82 -9.02 2.82
N ILE A 61 -1.74 -7.70 2.62
CA ILE A 61 -2.19 -7.00 1.43
C ILE A 61 -0.94 -6.69 0.60
N VAL A 62 -0.94 -7.11 -0.66
CA VAL A 62 0.20 -6.96 -1.58
C VAL A 62 -0.21 -6.03 -2.71
N PHE A 63 0.56 -4.96 -2.85
CA PHE A 63 0.49 -4.03 -3.97
C PHE A 63 1.58 -4.41 -4.96
N ASP A 64 1.19 -4.86 -6.15
CA ASP A 64 2.12 -5.08 -7.25
C ASP A 64 2.36 -3.73 -7.95
N LEU A 65 3.63 -3.35 -8.11
CA LEU A 65 4.04 -2.03 -8.58
C LEU A 65 4.80 -2.12 -9.89
N GLU A 66 4.51 -1.21 -10.83
CA GLU A 66 5.27 -0.98 -12.04
C GLU A 66 6.08 0.32 -11.91
N ARG A 67 7.41 0.22 -12.01
CA ARG A 67 8.32 1.37 -11.86
C ARG A 67 8.81 1.83 -13.23
N ASN A 68 9.04 3.14 -13.37
CA ASN A 68 9.52 3.77 -14.61
C ASN A 68 8.66 3.45 -15.86
N GLY A 69 7.37 3.18 -15.69
CA GLY A 69 6.47 2.80 -16.79
C GLY A 69 6.81 1.45 -17.46
N SER A 70 7.71 0.65 -16.87
CA SER A 70 8.17 -0.61 -17.46
C SER A 70 7.62 -1.80 -16.69
N LYS A 71 6.91 -2.69 -17.40
CA LYS A 71 6.45 -3.98 -16.87
C LYS A 71 7.59 -4.92 -16.44
N ARG A 72 8.84 -4.64 -16.84
CA ARG A 72 10.01 -5.41 -16.43
C ARG A 72 10.58 -4.96 -15.09
N ASN A 73 10.32 -3.72 -14.67
CA ASN A 73 10.78 -3.18 -13.40
C ASN A 73 9.64 -3.26 -12.39
N LYS A 74 9.47 -4.46 -11.80
CA LYS A 74 8.41 -4.74 -10.83
C LYS A 74 8.93 -4.66 -9.41
N ALA A 75 8.11 -4.12 -8.52
CA ALA A 75 8.32 -4.21 -7.08
C ALA A 75 7.01 -4.62 -6.41
N GLN A 76 7.09 -4.99 -5.14
CA GLN A 76 5.93 -5.27 -4.32
C GLN A 76 6.01 -4.47 -3.03
N TRP A 77 4.90 -3.82 -2.67
CA TRP A 77 4.73 -3.23 -1.35
C TRP A 77 3.74 -4.08 -0.56
N ILE A 78 4.17 -4.55 0.60
CA ILE A 78 3.43 -5.51 1.42
C ILE A 78 3.03 -4.85 2.72
N VAL A 79 1.74 -4.88 3.03
CA VAL A 79 1.17 -4.33 4.26
C VAL A 79 0.57 -5.45 5.10
N HIS A 80 0.95 -5.49 6.37
CA HIS A 80 0.36 -6.35 7.38
C HIS A 80 -0.30 -5.49 8.46
N LEU A 81 -1.63 -5.56 8.57
CA LEU A 81 -2.40 -4.66 9.45
C LEU A 81 -2.21 -4.94 10.95
N GLY A 82 -1.71 -6.13 11.32
CA GLY A 82 -1.59 -6.49 12.73
C GLY A 82 -2.96 -6.48 13.40
N MET A 83 -3.04 -6.01 14.65
CA MET A 83 -4.30 -6.03 15.40
C MET A 83 -5.20 -4.83 15.13
N THR A 84 -4.61 -3.64 14.97
CA THR A 84 -5.31 -2.34 14.95
C THR A 84 -5.02 -1.50 13.71
N GLY A 85 -4.14 -1.96 12.82
CA GLY A 85 -3.83 -1.24 11.59
C GLY A 85 -5.04 -1.21 10.67
N HIS A 86 -5.18 -0.10 9.95
CA HIS A 86 -6.22 0.12 8.96
C HIS A 86 -5.61 0.79 7.72
N LEU A 87 -6.30 0.67 6.59
CA LEU A 87 -5.98 1.38 5.35
C LEU A 87 -7.21 2.17 4.93
N GLN A 88 -6.99 3.43 4.55
CA GLN A 88 -8.04 4.33 4.12
C GLN A 88 -7.61 5.01 2.82
N VAL A 89 -8.57 5.16 1.91
CA VAL A 89 -8.43 6.03 0.73
C VAL A 89 -9.39 7.18 0.95
N CYS A 90 -8.85 8.39 0.93
CA CYS A 90 -9.55 9.65 1.19
C CYS A 90 -9.23 10.65 0.08
N GLU A 91 -10.05 11.68 -0.03
CA GLU A 91 -9.73 12.84 -0.88
C GLU A 91 -8.62 13.67 -0.21
N SER A 92 -7.81 14.35 -1.01
CA SER A 92 -6.65 15.12 -0.53
C SER A 92 -6.99 16.21 0.48
N GLU A 93 -8.22 16.73 0.43
CA GLU A 93 -8.71 17.81 1.30
C GLU A 93 -9.42 17.29 2.56
N ALA A 94 -9.67 15.97 2.65
CA ALA A 94 -10.37 15.39 3.79
C ALA A 94 -9.46 15.34 5.02
N GLU A 95 -9.98 15.74 6.17
CA GLU A 95 -9.27 15.59 7.44
C GLU A 95 -9.09 14.10 7.77
N VAL A 96 -7.84 13.64 7.82
CA VAL A 96 -7.52 12.26 8.18
C VAL A 96 -7.59 12.14 9.69
N ALA A 97 -8.60 11.41 10.19
CA ALA A 97 -8.71 11.09 11.60
C ALA A 97 -7.43 10.34 12.05
N LYS A 98 -6.77 10.86 13.10
CA LYS A 98 -5.56 10.27 13.67
C LYS A 98 -5.85 9.07 14.57
#